data_AF-A0A7S3UPZ7-F1
#
_entry.id   AF-A0A7S3UPZ7-F1
#
_cell.length_a   1.000
_cell.length_b   1.000
_cell.length_c   1.000
_cell.angle_alpha   90.00
_cell.angle_beta   90.00
_cell.angle_gamma   90.00
#
_symmetry.space_group_name_H-M   'P 1'
#
loop_
_entity.id
_entity.type
_entity.pdbx_description
1 polymer ?
#
loop_
_entity_poly.entity_id
_entity_poly.type
_entity_poly.pdbx_seq_one_letter_code
_entity_poly.pdbx_strand_id
1 'polypeptide(L)'
;MMVITELEPPSKDGKVVWLIVWGIFTLLNLIGTLNANRVVQFVFASLTALFFLLAAGVDNADIHVLAGYVGIVCGSSALYLGWAEVMNELAGRELCYIGPVKNKVF
;
A
#
# COMPACT_ATOMS: atom_id res chain seq x y z
N MET A 1 -22.71 -17.80 -25.84
CA MET A 1 -22.31 -18.77 -24.79
C MET A 1 -20.89 -19.21 -25.10
N MET A 2 -19.91 -18.47 -24.60
CA MET A 2 -18.49 -18.81 -24.74
C MET A 2 -18.01 -19.26 -23.37
N VAL A 3 -17.46 -20.47 -23.38
CA VAL A 3 -16.91 -21.22 -22.27
C VAL A 3 -15.82 -20.38 -21.60
N ILE A 4 -16.10 -19.82 -20.42
CA ILE A 4 -15.05 -19.53 -19.43
C ILE A 4 -14.59 -20.89 -18.92
N THR A 5 -13.58 -21.43 -19.59
CA THR A 5 -12.81 -22.58 -19.17
C THR A 5 -12.45 -22.44 -17.69
N GLU A 6 -12.61 -23.53 -16.95
CA GLU A 6 -12.16 -23.73 -15.58
C GLU A 6 -10.86 -22.97 -15.32
N LEU A 7 -10.94 -21.80 -14.68
CA LEU A 7 -9.74 -21.13 -14.19
C LEU A 7 -9.24 -22.00 -13.05
N GLU A 8 -8.29 -22.90 -13.34
CA GLU A 8 -7.56 -23.58 -12.29
C GLU A 8 -7.13 -22.51 -11.28
N PRO A 9 -7.41 -22.72 -9.97
CA PRO A 9 -7.11 -21.72 -8.97
C PRO A 9 -5.63 -21.36 -9.12
N PRO A 10 -5.29 -20.06 -9.17
CA PRO A 10 -3.94 -19.62 -9.47
C PRO A 10 -2.96 -20.36 -8.57
N SER A 11 -1.95 -20.97 -9.20
CA SER A 11 -0.93 -21.73 -8.50
C SER A 11 -0.33 -20.88 -7.37
N LYS A 12 0.03 -21.52 -6.26
CA LYS A 12 0.64 -20.82 -5.11
C LYS A 12 1.85 -20.00 -5.57
N ASP A 13 2.67 -20.57 -6.44
CA ASP A 13 3.83 -19.94 -7.06
C ASP A 13 3.43 -18.71 -7.88
N GLY A 14 2.33 -18.79 -8.65
CA GLY A 14 1.80 -17.66 -9.42
C GLY A 14 1.37 -16.49 -8.54
N LYS A 15 0.77 -16.76 -7.38
CA LYS A 15 0.39 -15.72 -6.40
C LYS A 15 1.62 -15.03 -5.80
N VAL A 16 2.67 -15.78 -5.45
CA VAL A 16 3.93 -15.23 -4.91
C VAL A 16 4.58 -14.29 -5.92
N VAL A 17 4.75 -14.74 -7.16
CA VAL A 17 5.37 -13.93 -8.23
C VAL A 17 4.57 -12.65 -8.49
N TRP A 18 3.23 -12.75 -8.53
CA TRP A 18 2.35 -11.59 -8.69
C TRP A 18 2.51 -10.58 -7.54
N LEU A 19 2.51 -11.05 -6.29
CA LEU A 19 2.68 -10.18 -5.11
C LEU A 19 4.06 -9.52 -5.06
N ILE A 20 5.12 -10.21 -5.50
CA ILE A 20 6.47 -9.64 -5.59
C ILE A 20 6.53 -8.55 -6.65
N VAL A 21 5.93 -8.76 -7.83
CA VAL A 21 5.85 -7.74 -8.88
C VAL A 21 5.12 -6.50 -8.35
N TRP A 22 4.00 -6.68 -7.64
CA TRP A 22 3.32 -5.58 -6.97
C TRP A 22 4.18 -4.91 -5.91
N GLY A 23 4.89 -5.67 -5.07
CA GLY A 23 5.80 -5.13 -4.07
C GLY A 23 6.91 -4.26 -4.67
N ILE A 24 7.51 -4.69 -5.79
CA ILE A 24 8.52 -3.91 -6.53
C ILE A 24 7.91 -2.63 -7.10
N PHE A 25 6.72 -2.72 -7.72
CA PHE A 25 6.02 -1.54 -8.22
C PHE A 25 5.73 -0.54 -7.10
N THR A 26 5.27 -1.00 -5.94
CA THR A 26 5.03 -0.13 -4.78
C THR A 26 6.33 0.46 -4.23
N LEU A 27 7.43 -0.29 -4.21
CA LEU A 27 8.74 0.22 -3.81
C LEU A 27 9.23 1.36 -4.72
N LEU A 28 9.01 1.26 -6.03
CA LEU A 28 9.31 2.36 -6.96
C LEU A 28 8.44 3.60 -6.66
N ASN A 29 7.17 3.41 -6.32
CA ASN A 29 6.30 4.50 -5.88
C ASN A 29 6.72 5.09 -4.52
N LEU A 30 7.28 4.29 -3.62
CA LEU A 30 7.85 4.78 -2.37
C LEU A 30 9.01 5.76 -2.63
N ILE A 31 9.86 5.46 -3.61
CA ILE A 31 10.94 6.38 -4.03
C ILE A 31 10.34 7.66 -4.64
N GLY A 32 9.30 7.55 -5.45
CA GLY A 32 8.59 8.70 -6.01
C GLY A 32 7.92 9.59 -4.97
N THR A 33 7.54 9.04 -3.81
CA THR A 33 6.85 9.76 -2.73
C THR A 33 7.79 10.37 -1.68
N LEU A 34 9.11 10.29 -1.88
CA LEU A 34 10.11 10.90 -0.98
C LEU A 34 9.98 12.43 -0.87
N ASN A 35 9.44 13.09 -1.88
CA ASN A 35 9.13 14.53 -1.86
C ASN A 35 7.67 14.85 -1.48
N ALA A 36 6.85 13.82 -1.24
CA ALA A 36 5.46 13.98 -0.82
C ALA A 36 5.34 14.22 0.70
N ASN A 37 4.11 14.25 1.20
CA ASN A 37 3.82 14.39 2.62
C ASN A 37 4.21 13.11 3.41
N ARG A 38 4.51 13.26 4.70
CA ARG A 38 5.01 12.15 5.56
C ARG A 38 4.02 11.00 5.66
N VAL A 39 2.71 11.30 5.57
CA VAL A 39 1.64 10.30 5.64
C VAL A 39 1.62 9.43 4.39
N VAL A 40 1.77 10.00 3.19
CA VAL A 40 1.90 9.24 1.92
C VAL A 40 3.12 8.32 1.98
N GLN A 41 4.26 8.80 2.49
CA GLN A 41 5.46 7.95 2.64
C GLN A 41 5.20 6.76 3.55
N PHE A 42 4.47 6.95 4.65
CA PHE A 42 4.10 5.86 5.56
C PHE A 42 3.15 4.85 4.89
N VAL A 43 2.15 5.34 4.13
CA VAL A 43 1.23 4.48 3.37
C VAL A 43 2.00 3.62 2.37
N PHE A 44 2.87 4.21 1.56
CA PHE A 44 3.65 3.46 0.57
C PHE A 44 4.67 2.51 1.22
N ALA A 45 5.31 2.90 2.31
CA ALA A 45 6.26 2.05 3.03
C ALA A 45 5.57 0.83 3.66
N SER A 46 4.41 1.04 4.30
CA SER A 46 3.62 -0.04 4.90
C SER A 46 3.00 -0.95 3.83
N LEU A 47 2.58 -0.39 2.69
CA LEU A 47 2.07 -1.17 1.56
C LEU A 47 3.16 -2.03 0.90
N THR A 48 4.36 -1.49 0.72
CA THR A 48 5.52 -2.29 0.25
C THR A 48 5.79 -3.44 1.20
N ALA A 49 5.88 -3.17 2.51
CA ALA A 49 6.08 -4.21 3.51
C ALA A 49 4.96 -5.27 3.47
N LEU A 50 3.71 -4.85 3.30
CA LEU A 50 2.56 -5.74 3.17
C LEU A 50 2.71 -6.72 2.00
N PHE A 51 3.07 -6.25 0.80
CA PHE A 51 3.22 -7.14 -0.36
C PHE A 51 4.32 -8.19 -0.16
N PHE A 52 5.45 -7.81 0.46
CA PHE A 52 6.50 -8.76 0.80
C PHE A 52 6.07 -9.75 1.90
N LEU A 53 5.31 -9.29 2.90
CA LEU A 53 4.76 -10.14 3.96
C LEU A 53 3.72 -11.14 3.42
N LEU A 54 2.83 -10.72 2.50
CA LEU A 54 1.88 -11.66 1.87
C LEU A 54 2.60 -12.68 0.99
N ALA A 55 3.66 -12.29 0.28
CA ALA A 55 4.47 -13.22 -0.50
C ALA A 55 5.15 -14.27 0.39
N ALA A 56 5.70 -13.87 1.54
CA ALA A 56 6.29 -14.78 2.52
C ALA A 56 5.24 -15.61 3.30
N GLY A 57 4.02 -15.10 3.43
CA GLY A 57 2.89 -15.76 4.11
C GLY A 57 2.13 -16.78 3.25
N VAL A 58 2.61 -17.11 2.04
CA VAL A 58 1.99 -18.15 1.20
C VAL A 58 2.17 -19.54 1.81
N ASP A 59 3.30 -19.79 2.47
CA ASP A 59 3.60 -21.07 3.12
C ASP A 59 3.38 -21.04 4.65
N ASN A 60 3.19 -19.87 5.25
CA ASN A 60 3.06 -19.68 6.70
C ASN A 60 1.82 -18.87 7.07
N ALA A 61 0.84 -19.52 7.70
CA ALA A 61 -0.42 -18.90 8.13
C ALA A 61 -0.23 -17.77 9.15
N ASP A 62 0.73 -17.91 10.07
CA ASP A 62 1.00 -16.89 11.10
C ASP A 62 1.52 -15.58 10.47
N ILE A 63 2.38 -15.70 9.46
CA ILE A 63 2.90 -14.54 8.70
C ILE A 63 1.76 -13.89 7.91
N HIS A 64 0.83 -14.68 7.37
CA HIS A 64 -0.34 -14.17 6.67
C HIS A 64 -1.26 -13.34 7.59
N VAL A 65 -1.49 -13.81 8.82
CA VAL A 65 -2.27 -13.06 9.82
C VAL A 65 -1.56 -11.76 10.21
N LEU A 66 -0.24 -11.80 10.40
CA LEU A 66 0.56 -10.61 10.66
C LEU A 66 0.48 -9.61 9.50
N ALA A 67 0.54 -10.09 8.26
CA ALA A 67 0.37 -9.28 7.06
C ALA A 67 -1.01 -8.59 7.04
N GLY A 68 -2.05 -9.28 7.49
CA GLY A 68 -3.39 -8.72 7.68
C GLY A 68 -3.43 -7.55 8.67
N TYR A 69 -2.76 -7.67 9.82
CA TYR A 69 -2.65 -6.56 10.78
C TYR A 69 -1.93 -5.34 10.19
N VAL A 70 -0.82 -5.57 9.49
CA VAL A 70 -0.11 -4.49 8.77
C VAL A 70 -1.03 -3.85 7.72
N GLY A 71 -1.89 -4.65 7.07
CA GLY A 71 -2.86 -4.16 6.09
C GLY A 71 -3.96 -3.30 6.68
N ILE A 72 -4.45 -3.62 7.87
CA ILE A 72 -5.43 -2.79 8.57
C ILE A 72 -4.80 -1.42 8.89
N VAL A 73 -3.56 -1.40 9.38
CA VAL A 73 -2.85 -0.15 9.67
C VAL A 73 -2.61 0.65 8.38
N CYS A 74 -2.10 0.01 7.32
CA CYS A 74 -1.91 0.61 6.00
C CYS A 74 -3.22 1.22 5.46
N GLY A 75 -4.31 0.44 5.43
CA GLY A 75 -5.61 0.88 4.92
C GLY A 75 -6.19 2.03 5.72
N SER A 76 -6.10 1.96 7.06
CA SER A 76 -6.58 3.04 7.94
C SER A 76 -5.80 4.35 7.72
N SER A 77 -4.49 4.28 7.51
CA SER A 77 -3.66 5.45 7.21
C SER A 77 -3.96 6.07 5.83
N ALA A 78 -4.27 5.24 4.82
CA ALA A 78 -4.69 5.73 3.50
C ALA A 78 -6.07 6.40 3.55
N LEU A 79 -7.01 5.85 4.34
CA LEU A 79 -8.31 6.46 4.59
C LEU A 79 -8.17 7.82 5.29
N TYR A 80 -7.32 7.91 6.32
CA TYR A 80 -7.04 9.17 7.01
C TYR A 80 -6.46 10.21 6.05
N LEU A 81 -5.49 9.82 5.22
CA LEU A 81 -4.88 10.70 4.23
C LEU A 81 -5.92 11.28 3.26
N GLY A 82 -6.73 10.43 2.64
CA GLY A 82 -7.75 10.88 1.69
C GLY A 82 -8.79 11.79 2.35
N TRP A 83 -9.20 11.48 3.58
CA TRP A 83 -10.09 12.35 4.35
C TRP A 83 -9.44 13.69 4.70
N ALA A 84 -8.18 13.68 5.13
CA ALA A 84 -7.43 14.87 5.49
C ALA A 84 -7.21 15.80 4.29
N GLU A 85 -6.92 15.26 3.10
CA GLU A 85 -6.77 16.04 1.87
C GLU A 85 -8.08 16.74 1.49
N VAL A 86 -9.20 16.02 1.50
CA VAL A 86 -10.53 16.61 1.21
C VAL A 86 -10.91 17.69 2.23
N MET A 87 -10.68 17.45 3.52
CA MET A 87 -10.98 18.43 4.57
C MET A 87 -10.11 19.69 4.46
N ASN A 88 -8.82 19.53 4.14
CA ASN A 88 -7.91 20.66 3.98
C ASN A 88 -8.26 21.49 2.73
N GLU A 89 -8.67 20.84 1.64
CA GLU A 89 -9.12 21.51 0.43
C GLU A 89 -10.40 22.33 0.67
N LEU A 90 -11.40 21.74 1.35
CA LEU A 90 -12.67 22.42 1.66
C LEU A 90 -12.49 23.59 2.65
N ALA A 91 -11.54 23.50 3.58
CA ALA A 91 -11.35 24.52 4.60
C ALA A 91 -10.40 25.65 4.18
N GLY A 92 -9.66 25.51 3.08
CA GLY A 92 -8.67 26.50 2.62
C GLY A 92 -7.51 26.72 3.59
N ARG A 93 -7.32 25.84 4.57
CA ARG A 93 -6.26 25.85 5.59
C ARG A 93 -5.93 24.42 6.02
N GLU A 94 -4.73 24.20 6.55
CA GLU A 94 -4.40 22.90 7.18
C GLU A 94 -5.24 22.72 8.46
N LEU A 95 -6.33 21.95 8.35
CA LEU A 95 -7.13 21.46 9.48
C LEU A 95 -6.55 20.14 10.01
N CYS A 96 -6.25 19.22 9.09
CA CYS A 96 -5.69 17.91 9.40
C CYS A 96 -4.20 17.92 9.06
N TYR A 97 -3.35 17.57 10.03
CA TYR A 97 -1.91 17.58 9.82
C TYR A 97 -1.48 16.39 8.95
N ILE A 98 -0.90 16.67 7.79
CA ILE A 98 -0.42 15.66 6.82
C ILE A 98 1.12 15.60 6.82
N GLY A 99 1.80 16.44 7.60
CA GLY A 99 3.26 16.49 7.67
C GLY A 99 3.91 16.85 6.33
N PRO A 100 3.66 18.07 5.80
CA PRO A 100 4.29 18.52 4.57
C PRO A 100 5.83 18.52 4.72
N VAL A 101 6.52 17.86 3.78
CA VAL A 101 7.99 17.83 3.77
C VAL A 101 8.49 19.16 3.19
N LYS A 102 9.23 19.92 4.01
CA LYS A 102 9.67 21.29 3.71
C LYS A 102 10.81 21.38 2.68
N ASN A 103 11.42 20.26 2.30
CA ASN A 103 12.52 20.26 1.33
C ASN A 103 12.00 19.97 -0.08
N LYS A 104 11.78 21.04 -0.84
CA LYS A 104 11.75 20.97 -2.30
C LYS A 104 13.18 20.73 -2.78
N VAL A 105 13.53 19.47 -3.04
CA VAL A 105 14.58 19.19 -4.03
C VAL A 105 13.80 19.11 -5.35
N PHE A 106 14.06 20.11 -6.21
CA PHE A 106 13.33 20.54 -7.43
C PHE A 106 12.34 21.70 -7.22
#